data_AF-A0A426XHZ3-F1
#
_entry.id   AF-A0A426XHZ3-F1
#
_cell.length_a   1.000
_cell.length_b   1.000
_cell.length_c   1.000
_cell.angle_alpha   90.00
_cell.angle_beta   90.00
_cell.angle_gamma   90.00
#
_symmetry.space_group_name_H-M   'P 1'
#
loop_
_entity.id
_entity.type
_entity.pdbx_description
1 polymer ?
#
loop_
_entity_poly.entity_id
_entity_poly.type
_entity_poly.pdbx_seq_one_letter_code
_entity_poly.pdbx_strand_id
1 'polypeptide(L)'
;QVHAHYNFGPLSAYLSVNYLDRFLSNYELPKGKAWVTQLLSVACLSLAAKMEETEVPLSLDFQVGEANYVFEAKTIQRMELLVLSTLKWRMQAVTPFSFIDFFLHKFSGGNVPTKTVVSRSMELMLSTVRGADFLAFRPSEIAAATTLLVSGERQPVDVDKAVSCCLQVAKEKVLRCCEVIKDMELMRSRPLGNDNTSFSSAPPNSIGVSSAVCSSCKDDDLTVESHATSHHNSSAAKRRKPSRL
;
A
#
# COMPACT_ATOMS: atom_id res chain seq x y z
N GLN A 1 -4.79 4.87 -7.74
CA GLN A 1 -5.26 5.00 -9.13
C GLN A 1 -6.34 3.95 -9.39
N VAL A 2 -6.01 2.66 -9.62
CA VAL A 2 -6.96 1.55 -9.88
C VAL A 2 -8.25 1.59 -9.04
N HIS A 3 -8.14 1.68 -7.71
CA HIS A 3 -9.29 1.79 -6.78
C HIS A 3 -10.32 2.88 -7.18
N ALA A 4 -9.84 4.07 -7.53
CA ALA A 4 -10.68 5.19 -7.96
C ALA A 4 -11.13 5.08 -9.42
N HIS A 5 -10.43 4.31 -10.26
CA HIS A 5 -10.85 4.05 -11.65
C HIS A 5 -12.08 3.13 -11.71
N TYR A 6 -12.16 2.14 -10.81
CA TYR A 6 -13.30 1.23 -10.70
C TYR A 6 -14.38 1.67 -9.69
N ASN A 7 -14.24 2.85 -9.07
CA ASN A 7 -15.14 3.35 -8.01
C ASN A 7 -15.36 2.37 -6.84
N PHE A 8 -14.35 1.55 -6.54
CA PHE A 8 -14.38 0.57 -5.46
C PHE A 8 -14.63 1.22 -4.08
N GLY A 9 -15.20 0.44 -3.16
CA GLY A 9 -15.38 0.83 -1.76
C GLY A 9 -14.06 1.19 -1.06
N PRO A 10 -14.08 2.10 -0.08
CA PRO A 10 -12.89 2.47 0.69
C PRO A 10 -12.33 1.30 1.52
N LEU A 11 -13.19 0.34 1.92
CA LEU A 11 -12.77 -0.88 2.60
C LEU A 11 -11.92 -1.79 1.70
N SER A 12 -12.23 -1.90 0.40
CA SER A 12 -11.40 -2.65 -0.57
C SER A 12 -9.99 -2.08 -0.70
N ALA A 13 -9.84 -0.74 -0.71
CA ALA A 13 -8.52 -0.13 -0.66
C ALA A 13 -7.79 -0.43 0.66
N TYR A 14 -8.48 -0.34 1.81
CA TYR A 14 -7.92 -0.66 3.13
C TYR A 14 -7.46 -2.13 3.21
N LEU A 15 -8.30 -3.07 2.75
CA LEU A 15 -8.00 -4.50 2.71
C LEU A 15 -6.82 -4.80 1.78
N SER A 16 -6.70 -4.11 0.63
CA SER A 16 -5.58 -4.33 -0.29
C SER A 16 -4.22 -4.05 0.38
N VAL A 17 -4.13 -3.00 1.21
CA VAL A 17 -2.91 -2.69 1.98
C VAL A 17 -2.76 -3.61 3.19
N ASN A 18 -3.85 -3.95 3.90
CA ASN A 18 -3.80 -4.95 4.97
C ASN A 18 -3.22 -6.29 4.50
N TYR A 19 -3.58 -6.74 3.30
CA TYR A 19 -3.06 -7.97 2.70
C TYR A 19 -1.59 -7.81 2.29
N LEU A 20 -1.20 -6.67 1.72
CA LEU A 20 0.18 -6.33 1.38
C LEU A 20 1.10 -6.38 2.62
N ASP A 21 0.76 -5.63 3.67
CA ASP A 21 1.57 -5.52 4.89
C ASP A 21 1.70 -6.86 5.60
N ARG A 22 0.59 -7.60 5.73
CA ARG A 22 0.59 -8.93 6.36
C ARG A 22 1.34 -9.97 5.52
N PHE A 23 1.35 -9.84 4.19
CA PHE A 23 2.16 -10.70 3.33
C PHE A 23 3.64 -10.42 3.53
N LEU A 24 4.06 -9.15 3.43
CA LEU A 24 5.45 -8.72 3.62
C LEU A 24 5.98 -9.06 5.03
N SER A 25 5.12 -9.01 6.05
CA SER A 25 5.43 -9.43 7.43
C SER A 25 5.70 -10.93 7.58
N ASN A 26 5.38 -11.76 6.58
CA ASN A 26 5.52 -13.23 6.62
C ASN A 26 6.29 -13.80 5.42
N TYR A 27 6.76 -12.96 4.48
CA TYR A 27 7.36 -13.39 3.22
C TYR A 27 8.38 -12.36 2.71
N GLU A 28 9.67 -12.74 2.67
CA GLU A 28 10.71 -11.90 2.09
C GLU A 28 10.61 -11.86 0.55
N LEU A 29 10.47 -10.66 -0.02
CA LEU A 29 10.49 -10.51 -1.48
C LEU A 29 11.91 -10.63 -2.06
N PRO A 30 12.07 -11.25 -3.26
CA PRO A 30 13.35 -11.28 -3.97
C PRO A 30 13.93 -9.88 -4.22
N LYS A 31 15.06 -9.59 -3.58
CA LYS A 31 15.77 -8.30 -3.70
C LYS A 31 16.11 -8.00 -5.17
N GLY A 32 16.03 -6.72 -5.54
CA GLY A 32 16.31 -6.24 -6.91
C GLY A 32 15.20 -6.48 -7.94
N LYS A 33 14.04 -7.07 -7.58
CA LYS A 33 12.95 -7.36 -8.52
C LYS A 33 11.70 -6.50 -8.26
N ALA A 34 11.76 -5.22 -8.62
CA ALA A 34 10.68 -4.24 -8.41
C ALA A 34 9.31 -4.69 -8.96
N TRP A 35 9.30 -5.47 -10.06
CA TRP A 35 8.09 -6.06 -10.62
C TRP A 35 7.33 -6.98 -9.65
N VAL A 36 8.01 -7.63 -8.70
CA VAL A 36 7.36 -8.50 -7.72
C VAL A 36 6.49 -7.68 -6.77
N THR A 37 6.94 -6.49 -6.37
CA THR A 37 6.16 -5.57 -5.54
C THR A 37 4.91 -5.08 -6.29
N GLN A 38 5.01 -4.76 -7.58
CA GLN A 38 3.84 -4.37 -8.37
C GLN A 38 2.86 -5.54 -8.54
N LEU A 39 3.36 -6.75 -8.84
CA LEU A 39 2.54 -7.96 -8.97
C LEU A 39 1.83 -8.30 -7.64
N LEU A 40 2.52 -8.15 -6.51
CA LEU A 40 1.95 -8.32 -5.18
C LEU A 40 0.80 -7.31 -4.94
N SER A 41 1.04 -6.02 -5.18
CA SER A 41 0.01 -4.99 -5.02
C SER A 41 -1.22 -5.21 -5.92
N VAL A 42 -1.03 -5.63 -7.17
CA VAL A 42 -2.12 -6.00 -8.09
C VAL A 42 -2.90 -7.22 -7.56
N ALA A 43 -2.21 -8.25 -7.07
CA ALA A 43 -2.86 -9.43 -6.50
C ALA A 43 -3.60 -9.14 -5.19
N CYS A 44 -3.03 -8.32 -4.30
CA CYS A 44 -3.67 -7.88 -3.07
C CYS A 44 -4.92 -7.02 -3.32
N LEU A 45 -4.91 -6.15 -4.33
CA LEU A 45 -6.08 -5.37 -4.73
C LEU A 45 -7.15 -6.23 -5.41
N SER A 46 -6.75 -7.16 -6.29
CA SER A 46 -7.65 -8.15 -6.90
C SER A 46 -8.34 -9.02 -5.84
N LEU A 47 -7.60 -9.48 -4.84
CA LEU A 47 -8.16 -10.22 -3.70
C LEU A 47 -9.09 -9.35 -2.84
N ALA A 48 -8.74 -8.09 -2.57
CA ALA A 48 -9.60 -7.20 -1.79
C ALA A 48 -10.93 -6.92 -2.50
N ALA A 49 -10.90 -6.67 -3.82
CA ALA A 49 -12.12 -6.51 -4.60
C ALA A 49 -12.99 -7.78 -4.56
N LYS A 50 -12.39 -8.98 -4.70
CA LYS A 50 -13.10 -10.27 -4.58
C LYS A 50 -13.68 -10.58 -3.20
N MET A 51 -13.32 -9.83 -2.17
CA MET A 51 -13.80 -10.02 -0.79
C MET A 51 -14.90 -9.02 -0.37
N GLU A 52 -15.09 -7.93 -1.11
CA GLU A 52 -15.85 -6.76 -0.65
C GLU A 52 -16.74 -6.13 -1.75
N GLU A 53 -16.34 -6.18 -3.03
CA GLU A 53 -17.11 -5.58 -4.13
C GLU A 53 -18.16 -6.56 -4.68
N THR A 54 -19.31 -6.03 -5.11
CA THR A 54 -20.35 -6.82 -5.78
C THR A 54 -19.98 -7.17 -7.22
N GLU A 55 -19.28 -6.28 -7.91
CA GLU A 55 -18.86 -6.43 -9.30
C GLU A 55 -17.34 -6.33 -9.38
N VAL A 56 -16.70 -7.37 -9.89
CA VAL A 56 -15.23 -7.52 -9.88
C VAL A 56 -14.72 -7.64 -11.32
N PRO A 57 -13.84 -6.74 -11.79
CA PRO A 57 -13.29 -6.80 -13.15
C PRO A 57 -12.31 -7.99 -13.31
N LEU A 58 -11.86 -8.26 -14.53
CA LEU A 58 -10.98 -9.40 -14.80
C LEU A 58 -9.58 -9.15 -14.22
N SER A 59 -8.84 -10.22 -13.90
CA SER A 59 -7.50 -10.09 -13.29
C SER A 59 -6.51 -9.21 -14.08
N LEU A 60 -6.67 -9.08 -15.40
CA LEU A 60 -5.83 -8.20 -16.23
C LEU A 60 -6.11 -6.70 -15.98
N ASP A 61 -7.35 -6.37 -15.65
CA ASP A 61 -7.90 -5.01 -15.61
C ASP A 61 -7.43 -4.24 -14.37
N PHE A 62 -7.04 -4.95 -13.30
CA PHE A 62 -6.40 -4.39 -12.10
C PHE A 62 -5.04 -3.70 -12.34
N GLN A 63 -4.58 -3.64 -13.59
CA GLN A 63 -3.30 -3.05 -14.00
C GLN A 63 -3.45 -1.65 -14.63
N VAL A 64 -4.63 -1.02 -14.55
CA VAL A 64 -4.87 0.33 -15.10
C VAL A 64 -4.07 1.42 -14.37
N GLY A 65 -3.32 2.20 -15.15
CA GLY A 65 -2.52 3.33 -14.70
C GLY A 65 -1.12 3.31 -15.31
N GLU A 66 -0.17 4.01 -14.69
CA GLU A 66 1.25 3.96 -15.07
C GLU A 66 1.91 2.70 -14.49
N ALA A 67 1.48 1.53 -14.99
CA ALA A 67 2.03 0.24 -14.64
C ALA A 67 3.39 0.04 -15.32
N ASN A 68 4.47 0.04 -14.52
CA ASN A 68 5.85 -0.20 -15.00
C ASN A 68 6.03 -1.61 -15.60
N TYR A 69 5.15 -2.54 -15.23
CA TYR A 69 5.14 -3.92 -15.69
C TYR A 69 3.70 -4.38 -15.98
N VAL A 70 3.52 -5.24 -16.99
CA VAL A 70 2.24 -5.88 -17.31
C VAL A 70 2.38 -7.39 -17.17
N PHE A 71 1.41 -8.02 -16.50
CA PHE A 71 1.42 -9.44 -16.16
C PHE A 71 0.25 -10.18 -16.82
N GLU A 72 0.49 -11.44 -17.22
CA GLU A 72 -0.58 -12.36 -17.60
C GLU A 72 -1.54 -12.63 -16.43
N ALA A 73 -2.82 -12.84 -16.72
CA ALA A 73 -3.82 -13.25 -15.74
C ALA A 73 -3.39 -14.47 -14.91
N LYS A 74 -2.69 -15.44 -15.52
CA LYS A 74 -2.16 -16.64 -14.85
C LYS A 74 -1.06 -16.31 -13.84
N THR A 75 -0.27 -15.25 -14.09
CA THR A 75 0.77 -14.78 -13.17
C THR A 75 0.15 -14.05 -11.99
N ILE A 76 -0.89 -13.25 -12.23
CA ILE A 76 -1.68 -12.60 -11.18
C ILE A 76 -2.39 -13.65 -10.31
N GLN A 77 -3.09 -14.63 -10.90
CA GLN A 77 -3.75 -15.74 -10.19
C GLN A 77 -2.78 -16.58 -9.34
N ARG A 78 -1.54 -16.82 -9.83
CA ARG A 78 -0.49 -17.48 -9.02
C ARG A 78 -0.08 -16.63 -7.82
N MET A 79 0.01 -15.32 -7.98
CA MET A 79 0.31 -14.41 -6.87
C MET A 79 -0.86 -14.30 -5.89
N GLU A 80 -2.12 -14.28 -6.37
CA GLU A 80 -3.32 -14.36 -5.53
C GLU A 80 -3.30 -15.62 -4.63
N LEU A 81 -2.99 -16.79 -5.21
CA LEU A 81 -2.85 -18.04 -4.46
C LEU A 81 -1.68 -18.02 -3.46
N LEU A 82 -0.58 -17.37 -3.81
CA LEU A 82 0.56 -17.18 -2.89
C LEU A 82 0.17 -16.26 -1.71
N VAL A 83 -0.56 -15.17 -1.96
CA VAL A 83 -1.09 -14.29 -0.91
C VAL A 83 -2.08 -15.03 -0.02
N LEU A 84 -3.05 -15.74 -0.60
CA LEU A 84 -4.04 -16.54 0.13
C LEU A 84 -3.38 -17.60 1.04
N SER A 85 -2.37 -18.32 0.53
CA SER A 85 -1.65 -19.34 1.31
C SER A 85 -0.77 -18.74 2.41
N THR A 86 0.01 -17.69 2.14
CA THR A 86 0.79 -16.96 3.16
C THR A 86 -0.12 -16.39 4.27
N LEU A 87 -1.27 -15.81 3.91
CA LEU A 87 -2.26 -15.28 4.85
C LEU A 87 -3.15 -16.37 5.49
N LYS A 88 -2.91 -17.65 5.18
CA LYS A 88 -3.67 -18.82 5.69
C LYS A 88 -5.19 -18.68 5.47
N TRP A 89 -5.57 -18.10 4.32
CA TRP A 89 -6.94 -17.76 3.91
C TRP A 89 -7.70 -16.81 4.86
N ARG A 90 -7.02 -16.15 5.80
CA ARG A 90 -7.61 -15.19 6.76
C ARG A 90 -7.81 -13.82 6.13
N MET A 91 -8.69 -13.74 5.13
CA MET A 91 -8.92 -12.53 4.34
C MET A 91 -9.87 -11.54 5.03
N GLN A 92 -10.78 -12.02 5.87
CA GLN A 92 -11.64 -11.18 6.69
C GLN A 92 -10.86 -10.58 7.87
N ALA A 93 -10.25 -9.42 7.67
CA ALA A 93 -9.59 -8.65 8.72
C ALA A 93 -10.60 -7.79 9.48
N VAL A 94 -10.37 -7.58 10.78
CA VAL A 94 -11.10 -6.56 11.55
C VAL A 94 -10.51 -5.19 11.23
N THR A 95 -11.32 -4.28 10.69
CA THR A 95 -10.90 -2.95 10.23
C THR A 95 -11.69 -1.85 10.95
N PRO A 96 -11.31 -0.55 10.84
CA PRO A 96 -12.10 0.53 11.42
C PRO A 96 -13.54 0.58 10.89
N PHE A 97 -13.73 0.21 9.62
CA PHE A 97 -15.04 0.07 8.99
C PHE A 97 -15.95 -0.94 9.72
N SER A 98 -15.40 -1.99 10.34
CA SER A 98 -16.16 -2.95 11.15
C SER A 98 -16.83 -2.34 12.40
N PHE A 99 -16.53 -1.09 12.75
CA PHE A 99 -17.09 -0.38 13.90
C PHE A 99 -17.81 0.93 13.53
N ILE A 100 -17.86 1.31 12.24
CA ILE A 100 -18.29 2.66 11.83
C ILE A 100 -19.74 2.94 12.22
N ASP A 101 -20.67 2.02 11.95
CA ASP A 101 -22.11 2.22 12.20
C ASP A 101 -22.44 2.39 13.69
N PHE A 102 -21.71 1.69 14.56
CA PHE A 102 -21.82 1.82 16.00
C PHE A 102 -21.46 3.24 16.46
N PHE A 103 -20.32 3.77 16.01
CA PHE A 103 -19.89 5.12 16.38
C PHE A 103 -20.74 6.21 15.71
N LEU A 104 -21.14 6.01 14.45
CA LEU A 104 -22.04 6.93 13.73
C LEU A 104 -23.36 7.09 14.47
N HIS A 105 -24.05 6.00 14.80
CA HIS A 105 -25.31 6.03 15.54
C HIS A 105 -25.14 6.66 16.93
N LYS A 106 -24.03 6.33 17.61
CA LYS A 106 -23.75 6.81 18.97
C LYS A 106 -23.43 8.30 19.06
N PHE A 107 -22.69 8.85 18.08
CA PHE A 107 -22.32 10.27 18.06
C PHE A 107 -23.38 11.14 17.37
N SER A 108 -24.27 10.57 16.55
CA SER A 108 -25.41 11.30 15.96
C SER A 108 -26.54 11.61 16.95
N GLY A 109 -26.41 11.21 18.22
CA GLY A 109 -27.39 11.53 19.28
C GLY A 109 -28.78 10.93 19.07
N GLY A 110 -28.88 9.82 18.33
CA GLY A 110 -30.15 9.21 17.91
C GLY A 110 -30.70 9.69 16.56
N ASN A 111 -30.05 10.66 15.90
CA ASN A 111 -30.36 11.01 14.51
C ASN A 111 -29.78 9.98 13.53
N VAL A 112 -30.39 9.85 12.35
CA VAL A 112 -29.87 9.02 11.27
C VAL A 112 -28.59 9.66 10.70
N PRO A 113 -27.46 8.93 10.62
CA PRO A 113 -26.20 9.48 10.08
C PRO A 113 -26.34 9.88 8.60
N THR A 114 -26.12 11.15 8.28
CA THR A 114 -26.19 11.62 6.88
C THR A 114 -25.07 11.01 6.03
N LYS A 115 -25.36 10.67 4.76
CA LYS A 115 -24.41 10.04 3.82
C LYS A 115 -23.04 10.74 3.77
N THR A 116 -23.00 12.08 3.87
CA THR A 116 -21.76 12.87 3.88
C THR A 116 -20.87 12.59 5.10
N VAL A 117 -21.46 12.34 6.28
CA VAL A 117 -20.71 11.99 7.49
C VAL A 117 -20.13 10.58 7.35
N VAL A 118 -20.94 9.64 6.86
CA VAL A 118 -20.48 8.26 6.56
C VAL A 118 -19.29 8.26 5.60
N SER A 119 -19.43 8.92 4.44
CA SER A 119 -18.39 8.93 3.41
C SER A 119 -17.10 9.64 3.86
N ARG A 120 -17.21 10.73 4.63
CA ARG A 120 -16.05 11.46 5.14
C ARG A 120 -15.33 10.70 6.25
N SER A 121 -16.06 10.07 7.18
CA SER A 121 -15.46 9.17 8.18
C SER A 121 -14.74 7.99 7.51
N MET A 122 -15.32 7.40 6.46
CA MET A 122 -14.68 6.36 5.66
C MET A 122 -13.43 6.84 4.90
N GLU A 123 -13.41 8.07 4.37
CA GLU A 123 -12.21 8.66 3.75
C GLU A 123 -11.07 8.79 4.77
N LEU A 124 -11.39 9.29 5.98
CA LEU A 124 -10.42 9.39 7.07
C LEU A 124 -9.87 8.01 7.46
N MET A 125 -10.73 7.00 7.64
CA MET A 125 -10.31 5.61 7.92
C MET A 125 -9.41 5.00 6.82
N LEU A 126 -9.61 5.40 5.56
CA LEU A 126 -8.72 4.99 4.47
C LEU A 126 -7.40 5.78 4.46
N SER A 127 -7.38 7.03 4.93
CA SER A 127 -6.16 7.83 5.03
C SER A 127 -5.20 7.33 6.11
N THR A 128 -5.71 6.82 7.24
CA THR A 128 -4.88 6.31 8.36
C THR A 128 -4.02 5.10 7.97
N VAL A 129 -4.36 4.40 6.89
CA VAL A 129 -3.58 3.27 6.31
C VAL A 129 -2.13 3.66 5.99
N ARG A 130 -1.86 4.95 5.74
CA ARG A 130 -0.56 5.43 5.25
C ARG A 130 0.40 5.87 6.35
N GLY A 131 -0.07 6.08 7.58
CA GLY A 131 0.74 6.59 8.69
C GLY A 131 1.15 5.47 9.63
N ALA A 132 2.46 5.31 9.85
CA ALA A 132 2.99 4.32 10.79
C ALA A 132 2.51 4.55 12.23
N ASP A 133 2.22 5.81 12.59
CA ASP A 133 1.67 6.22 13.89
C ASP A 133 0.31 5.56 14.19
N PHE A 134 -0.45 5.20 13.14
CA PHE A 134 -1.75 4.55 13.32
C PHE A 134 -1.65 3.09 13.78
N LEU A 135 -0.47 2.47 13.69
CA LEU A 135 -0.19 1.14 14.27
C LEU A 135 -0.27 1.13 15.81
N ALA A 136 -0.20 2.30 16.46
CA ALA A 136 -0.35 2.45 17.90
C ALA A 136 -1.81 2.39 18.40
N PHE A 137 -2.79 2.30 17.49
CA PHE A 137 -4.22 2.34 17.82
C PHE A 137 -4.96 1.09 17.34
N ARG A 138 -6.02 0.72 18.05
CA ARG A 138 -6.93 -0.36 17.65
C ARG A 138 -7.87 0.08 16.52
N PRO A 139 -8.37 -0.82 15.67
CA PRO A 139 -9.34 -0.47 14.63
C PRO A 139 -10.59 0.27 15.19
N SER A 140 -11.06 -0.10 16.39
CA SER A 140 -12.15 0.58 17.08
C SER A 140 -11.79 1.96 17.64
N GLU A 141 -10.52 2.22 17.98
CA GLU A 141 -10.03 3.54 18.42
C GLU A 141 -9.94 4.50 17.23
N ILE A 142 -9.45 4.02 16.07
CA ILE A 142 -9.45 4.77 14.80
C ILE A 142 -10.90 5.05 14.36
N ALA A 143 -11.79 4.06 14.44
CA ALA A 143 -13.19 4.23 14.06
C ALA A 143 -13.92 5.26 14.93
N ALA A 144 -13.67 5.24 16.24
CA ALA A 144 -14.15 6.27 17.15
C ALA A 144 -13.60 7.65 16.78
N ALA A 145 -12.29 7.78 16.61
CA ALA A 145 -11.63 9.07 16.37
C ALA A 145 -12.10 9.73 15.06
N THR A 146 -12.04 9.00 13.94
CA THR A 146 -12.48 9.49 12.63
C THR A 146 -13.96 9.90 12.62
N THR A 147 -14.84 9.11 13.26
CA THR A 147 -16.27 9.43 13.31
C THR A 147 -16.59 10.58 14.26
N LEU A 148 -15.83 10.71 15.36
CA LEU A 148 -15.97 11.80 16.33
C LEU A 148 -15.59 13.15 15.72
N LEU A 149 -14.49 13.21 14.94
CA LEU A 149 -14.06 14.42 14.23
C LEU A 149 -15.17 14.95 13.31
N VAL A 150 -15.65 14.12 12.39
CA VAL A 150 -16.64 14.50 11.36
C VAL A 150 -18.02 14.82 11.98
N SER A 151 -18.33 14.25 13.14
CA SER A 151 -19.56 14.58 13.89
C SER A 151 -19.39 15.89 14.68
N GLY A 152 -18.22 16.11 15.29
CA GLY A 152 -17.86 17.32 16.03
C GLY A 152 -17.76 18.59 15.18
N GLU A 153 -17.48 18.45 13.88
CA GLU A 153 -17.55 19.56 12.90
C GLU A 153 -18.96 20.17 12.77
N ARG A 154 -20.02 19.43 13.12
CA ARG A 154 -21.43 19.89 12.95
C ARG A 154 -22.14 20.26 14.23
N GLN A 155 -21.82 19.62 15.36
CA GLN A 155 -22.41 19.92 16.66
C GLN A 155 -21.39 19.66 17.79
N PRO A 156 -21.53 20.32 18.96
CA PRO A 156 -20.75 19.99 20.14
C PRO A 156 -21.12 18.60 20.67
N VAL A 157 -20.44 17.56 20.17
CA VAL A 157 -20.54 16.19 20.69
C VAL A 157 -19.96 16.18 22.11
N ASP A 158 -20.76 15.74 23.08
CA ASP A 158 -20.31 15.44 24.45
C ASP A 158 -19.35 14.23 24.41
N VAL A 159 -18.05 14.52 24.20
CA VAL A 159 -16.99 13.51 24.06
C VAL A 159 -16.88 12.64 25.31
N ASP A 160 -17.12 13.21 26.49
CA ASP A 160 -17.08 12.50 27.75
C ASP A 160 -18.18 11.44 27.82
N LYS A 161 -19.44 11.81 27.61
CA LYS A 161 -20.57 10.87 27.57
C LYS A 161 -20.47 9.88 26.42
N ALA A 162 -20.04 10.35 25.24
CA ALA A 162 -19.93 9.54 24.03
C ALA A 162 -18.88 8.41 24.17
N VAL A 163 -17.72 8.71 24.77
CA VAL A 163 -16.61 7.75 24.91
C VAL A 163 -16.64 7.01 26.25
N SER A 164 -17.14 7.60 27.35
CA SER A 164 -17.31 6.91 28.64
C SER A 164 -18.22 5.69 28.53
N CYS A 165 -19.27 5.76 27.68
CA CYS A 165 -20.13 4.61 27.40
C CYS A 165 -19.48 3.53 26.48
N CYS A 166 -18.17 3.54 26.24
CA CYS A 166 -17.45 2.59 25.38
C CYS A 166 -16.42 1.77 26.17
N LEU A 167 -16.90 0.80 26.96
CA LEU A 167 -16.15 -0.04 27.93
C LEU A 167 -14.85 -0.72 27.43
N GLN A 168 -14.56 -0.75 26.12
CA GLN A 168 -13.35 -1.35 25.54
C GLN A 168 -12.43 -0.36 24.80
N VAL A 169 -12.77 0.94 24.80
CA VAL A 169 -12.09 1.97 24.01
C VAL A 169 -11.68 3.11 24.94
N ALA A 170 -10.37 3.25 25.19
CA ALA A 170 -9.86 4.23 26.13
C ALA A 170 -10.01 5.66 25.60
N LYS A 171 -10.60 6.57 26.39
CA LYS A 171 -10.84 7.97 26.01
C LYS A 171 -9.55 8.67 25.54
N GLU A 172 -8.46 8.46 26.27
CA GLU A 172 -7.14 9.01 25.95
C GLU A 172 -6.62 8.53 24.58
N LYS A 173 -6.83 7.25 24.22
CA LYS A 173 -6.45 6.70 22.92
C LYS A 173 -7.26 7.32 21.78
N VAL A 174 -8.56 7.54 21.97
CA VAL A 174 -9.40 8.20 20.96
C VAL A 174 -8.98 9.65 20.75
N LEU A 175 -8.77 10.41 21.83
CA LEU A 175 -8.31 11.80 21.75
C LEU A 175 -6.95 11.92 21.07
N ARG A 176 -5.97 11.09 21.45
CA ARG A 176 -4.65 11.04 20.81
C ARG A 176 -4.73 10.63 19.34
N CYS A 177 -5.66 9.75 18.97
CA CYS A 177 -5.89 9.40 17.56
C CYS A 177 -6.50 10.58 16.78
N CYS A 178 -7.45 11.32 17.38
CA CYS A 178 -7.99 12.55 16.80
C CYS A 178 -6.91 13.62 16.54
N GLU A 179 -5.90 13.74 17.41
CA GLU A 179 -4.75 14.64 17.24
C GLU A 179 -3.91 14.22 16.03
N VAL A 180 -3.48 12.95 15.97
CA VAL A 180 -2.68 12.42 14.84
C VAL A 180 -3.42 12.52 13.50
N ILE A 181 -4.75 12.34 13.47
CA ILE A 181 -5.55 12.56 12.24
C ILE A 181 -5.50 14.03 11.81
N LYS A 182 -5.69 14.99 12.74
CA LYS A 182 -5.63 16.43 12.42
C LYS A 182 -4.27 16.84 11.88
N ASP A 183 -3.18 16.38 12.50
CA ASP A 183 -1.82 16.70 12.06
C ASP A 183 -1.52 16.14 10.66
N MET A 184 -1.97 14.91 10.39
CA MET A 184 -1.91 14.30 9.06
C MET A 184 -2.71 15.12 8.01
N GLU A 185 -3.91 15.60 8.34
CA GLU A 185 -4.70 16.43 7.41
C GLU A 185 -4.08 17.82 7.19
N LEU A 186 -3.54 18.45 8.23
CA LEU A 186 -2.80 19.71 8.11
C LEU A 186 -1.55 19.57 7.22
N MET A 187 -0.85 18.44 7.30
CA MET A 187 0.28 18.13 6.43
C MET A 187 -0.17 17.87 4.99
N ARG A 188 -1.33 17.22 4.79
CA ARG A 188 -1.96 17.00 3.46
C ARG A 188 -2.46 18.30 2.81
N SER A 189 -2.80 19.33 3.60
CA SER A 189 -3.28 20.62 3.08
C SER A 189 -2.20 21.63 2.71
N ARG A 190 -0.92 21.37 3.04
CA ARG A 190 0.19 22.24 2.62
C ARG A 190 0.42 22.08 1.11
N PRO A 191 0.51 23.17 0.32
CA PRO A 191 1.00 23.10 -1.04
C PRO A 191 2.40 22.49 -1.04
N LEU A 192 2.66 21.56 -1.97
CA LEU A 192 4.01 21.01 -2.14
C LEU A 192 4.90 22.11 -2.73
N GLY A 193 5.70 22.75 -1.87
CA GLY A 193 6.76 23.66 -2.30
C GLY A 193 7.69 22.97 -3.29
N ASN A 194 8.22 23.71 -4.26
CA ASN A 194 8.90 23.14 -5.43
C ASN A 194 10.36 22.73 -5.13
N ASP A 195 10.54 21.93 -4.07
CA ASP A 195 11.84 21.48 -3.58
C ASP A 195 12.32 20.27 -4.39
N ASN A 196 13.18 20.54 -5.38
CA ASN A 196 13.93 19.52 -6.15
C ASN A 196 14.95 18.79 -5.25
N THR A 197 14.46 17.97 -4.31
CA THR A 197 15.29 17.16 -3.43
C THR A 197 15.71 15.90 -4.17
N SER A 198 16.86 15.97 -4.84
CA SER A 198 17.45 14.82 -5.53
C SER A 198 17.84 13.73 -4.51
N PHE A 199 17.46 12.48 -4.80
CA PHE A 199 17.90 11.32 -4.03
C PHE A 199 19.41 11.07 -4.27
N SER A 200 20.26 11.74 -3.49
CA SER A 200 21.70 11.51 -3.48
C SER A 200 22.09 10.62 -2.29
N SER A 201 22.36 9.35 -2.57
CA SER A 201 22.69 8.34 -1.55
C SER A 201 24.20 8.13 -1.42
N ALA A 202 24.86 8.86 -0.53
CA ALA A 202 26.25 8.58 -0.11
C ALA A 202 26.47 9.00 1.36
N PRO A 203 27.11 8.16 2.20
CA PRO A 203 27.50 8.53 3.56
C PRO A 203 28.79 9.38 3.56
N PRO A 204 29.00 10.25 4.57
CA PRO A 204 30.17 11.13 4.63
C PRO A 204 31.42 10.39 5.15
N ASN A 205 32.45 10.28 4.31
CA ASN A 205 33.82 9.99 4.77
C ASN A 205 34.55 11.31 5.11
N SER A 206 35.40 11.28 6.13
CA SER A 206 36.11 12.46 6.66
C SER A 206 37.37 12.84 5.87
N ILE A 207 37.78 14.10 6.06
CA ILE A 207 38.81 14.83 5.29
C ILE A 207 40.23 14.24 5.48
N GLY A 208 41.03 14.25 4.41
CA GLY A 208 42.41 13.69 4.38
C GLY A 208 43.41 14.36 3.42
N VAL A 209 43.53 15.69 3.47
CA VAL A 209 44.74 16.49 3.10
C VAL A 209 45.34 16.36 1.66
N SER A 210 45.02 17.36 0.83
CA SER A 210 45.91 18.17 -0.04
C SER A 210 46.91 17.58 -1.07
N SER A 211 46.78 18.09 -2.32
CA SER A 211 47.86 18.41 -3.29
C SER A 211 48.68 17.24 -3.89
N ALA A 212 49.11 17.23 -5.16
CA ALA A 212 49.43 18.35 -6.06
C ALA A 212 49.49 17.93 -7.55
N VAL A 213 49.88 18.88 -8.42
CA VAL A 213 50.39 18.72 -9.81
C VAL A 213 49.40 18.21 -10.88
N CYS A 214 49.09 19.11 -11.82
CA CYS A 214 48.63 18.77 -13.15
C CYS A 214 49.84 18.50 -14.07
N SER A 215 49.80 17.40 -14.83
CA SER A 215 50.72 17.12 -15.94
C SER A 215 49.96 16.45 -17.08
N SER A 216 49.80 17.15 -18.20
CA SER A 216 49.35 16.57 -19.47
C SER A 216 50.56 16.31 -20.37
N CYS A 217 50.62 15.15 -21.03
CA CYS A 217 50.94 15.03 -22.46
C CYS A 217 51.12 13.57 -22.96
N LYS A 218 50.54 13.32 -24.13
CA LYS A 218 50.99 12.41 -25.22
C LYS A 218 50.95 10.88 -25.04
N ASP A 219 50.15 10.26 -25.89
CA ASP A 219 50.55 9.37 -27.00
C ASP A 219 51.71 8.38 -26.79
N ASP A 220 51.46 7.09 -27.08
CA ASP A 220 51.87 6.58 -28.42
C ASP A 220 51.04 5.37 -28.88
N ASP A 221 51.22 4.99 -30.15
CA ASP A 221 50.40 4.05 -30.95
C ASP A 221 50.64 2.55 -30.66
N LEU A 222 49.69 1.68 -31.10
CA LEU A 222 49.99 0.52 -31.98
C LEU A 222 48.74 -0.32 -32.32
N THR A 223 48.54 -0.54 -33.62
CA THR A 223 47.49 -1.41 -34.20
C THR A 223 47.95 -2.86 -34.37
N VAL A 224 47.08 -3.85 -34.07
CA VAL A 224 47.23 -5.25 -34.52
C VAL A 224 45.88 -5.90 -34.82
N GLU A 225 45.70 -6.27 -36.09
CA GLU A 225 44.72 -7.21 -36.65
C GLU A 225 45.22 -8.69 -36.48
N SER A 226 44.47 -9.79 -36.59
CA SER A 226 43.07 -10.06 -36.98
C SER A 226 42.68 -11.52 -36.62
N HIS A 227 41.42 -11.91 -36.92
CA HIS A 227 40.95 -13.30 -37.22
C HIS A 227 41.00 -14.40 -36.11
N ALA A 228 40.36 -15.59 -36.26
CA ALA A 228 39.03 -15.98 -36.80
C ALA A 228 38.79 -17.50 -36.56
N THR A 229 37.54 -17.99 -36.71
CA THR A 229 37.11 -19.43 -36.79
C THR A 229 37.29 -20.28 -35.51
N SER A 230 36.55 -21.36 -35.18
CA SER A 230 35.27 -22.00 -35.63
C SER A 230 34.91 -23.11 -34.59
N HIS A 231 34.08 -24.17 -34.73
CA HIS A 231 33.20 -24.77 -35.77
C HIS A 231 32.21 -25.76 -35.06
N HIS A 232 30.89 -25.75 -35.38
CA HIS A 232 29.93 -26.90 -35.26
C HIS A 232 29.64 -27.53 -33.85
N ASN A 233 28.62 -28.36 -33.60
CA ASN A 233 27.51 -28.87 -34.45
C ASN A 233 26.18 -29.11 -33.66
N SER A 234 25.14 -29.59 -34.34
CA SER A 234 23.78 -29.80 -33.80
C SER A 234 23.47 -31.25 -33.33
N SER A 235 22.36 -31.42 -32.58
CA SER A 235 21.37 -32.50 -32.81
C SER A 235 20.06 -32.23 -32.03
N ALA A 236 18.98 -32.97 -32.32
CA ALA A 236 17.65 -32.78 -31.69
C ALA A 236 16.85 -34.10 -31.63
N ALA A 237 15.97 -34.28 -30.63
CA ALA A 237 14.89 -35.30 -30.68
C ALA A 237 13.71 -35.13 -29.68
N LYS A 238 12.49 -35.18 -30.24
CA LYS A 238 11.27 -35.92 -29.77
C LYS A 238 10.82 -35.89 -28.28
N ARG A 239 9.96 -34.91 -27.98
CA ARG A 239 8.52 -35.09 -27.65
C ARG A 239 8.05 -36.50 -27.23
N ARG A 240 7.52 -36.64 -25.99
CA ARG A 240 6.41 -37.56 -25.64
C ARG A 240 5.59 -37.03 -24.44
N LYS A 241 4.32 -37.43 -24.36
CA LYS A 241 3.29 -37.01 -23.38
C LYS A 241 2.12 -38.03 -23.45
N PRO A 242 1.20 -38.07 -22.46
CA PRO A 242 1.33 -38.75 -21.17
C PRO A 242 0.43 -40.01 -21.09
N SER A 243 0.42 -40.72 -19.96
CA SER A 243 -0.60 -41.71 -19.59
C SER A 243 -1.42 -41.23 -18.38
N ARG A 244 -2.69 -41.63 -18.31
CA ARG A 244 -3.56 -41.44 -17.13
C ARG A 244 -3.55 -42.69 -16.26
N LEU A 245 -3.73 -42.50 -14.96
CA LEU A 245 -4.71 -43.21 -14.14
C LEU A 245 -5.54 -42.13 -13.43
#